data_AF-A0A2E4R5D9-F1
#
_entry.id   AF-A0A2E4R5D9-F1
#
_cell.length_a   1.000
_cell.length_b   1.000
_cell.length_c   1.000
_cell.angle_alpha   90.00
_cell.angle_beta   90.00
_cell.angle_gamma   90.00
#
_symmetry.space_group_name_H-M   'P 1'
#
loop_
_entity.id
_entity.type
_entity.pdbx_description
1 polymer ?
#
loop_
_entity_poly.entity_id
_entity_poly.type
_entity_poly.pdbx_seq_one_letter_code
_entity_poly.pdbx_strand_id
1 'polypeptide(L)' 'MSAENLDSGIPAHGFDNYESACDATLSRSRAIAEVQRHALNVDEFLSEVGDKPAYTGKEILDWLGY' A
#
# COMPACT_ATOMS: atom_id res chain seq x y z
N MET A 1 12.49 -18.42 -1.10
CA MET A 1 11.52 -17.64 -0.30
C MET A 1 10.55 -17.05 -1.30
N SER A 2 9.41 -17.71 -1.44
CA SER A 2 8.50 -17.51 -2.56
C SER A 2 7.63 -16.28 -2.29
N ALA A 3 7.60 -15.34 -3.24
CA ALA A 3 6.81 -14.11 -3.21
C ALA A 3 5.32 -14.39 -3.49
N GLU A 4 4.76 -15.38 -2.81
CA GLU A 4 3.40 -15.87 -3.05
C GLU A 4 2.49 -15.26 -1.97
N ASN A 5 1.61 -14.36 -2.41
CA ASN A 5 0.44 -13.86 -1.68
C ASN A 5 0.67 -12.83 -0.56
N LEU A 6 1.34 -11.72 -0.84
CA LEU A 6 1.23 -10.51 0.00
C LEU A 6 -0.18 -9.87 -0.08
N ASP A 7 -0.88 -10.04 -1.19
CA ASP A 7 -2.19 -9.41 -1.45
C ASP A 7 -3.40 -10.21 -0.92
N SER A 8 -3.17 -11.36 -0.26
CA SER A 8 -4.24 -12.25 0.19
C SER A 8 -5.10 -11.61 1.28
N GLY A 9 -6.28 -11.13 0.89
CA GLY A 9 -7.32 -10.67 1.81
C GLY A 9 -7.72 -9.20 1.66
N ILE A 10 -7.19 -8.47 0.66
CA ILE A 10 -7.55 -7.06 0.45
C ILE A 10 -8.63 -6.95 -0.64
N PRO A 11 -9.84 -6.45 -0.31
CA PRO A 11 -10.87 -6.22 -1.31
C PRO A 11 -10.38 -5.32 -2.46
N ALA A 12 -10.92 -5.51 -3.66
CA ALA A 12 -10.65 -4.65 -4.81
C ALA A 12 -11.00 -3.17 -4.56
N HIS A 13 -11.79 -2.89 -3.53
CA HIS A 13 -12.26 -1.55 -3.13
C HIS A 13 -11.43 -0.93 -1.99
N GLY A 14 -10.32 -1.56 -1.58
CA GLY A 14 -9.46 -1.08 -0.49
C GLY A 14 -9.73 -1.84 0.81
N PHE A 15 -9.21 -1.30 1.92
CA PHE A 15 -9.33 -1.91 3.23
C PHE A 15 -10.74 -1.70 3.83
N ASP A 16 -11.38 -2.78 4.28
CA ASP A 16 -12.71 -2.72 4.94
C ASP A 16 -12.72 -1.80 6.18
N ASN A 17 -11.58 -1.63 6.86
CA ASN A 17 -11.40 -0.67 7.95
C ASN A 17 -9.90 -0.30 8.14
N TYR A 18 -9.65 0.83 8.81
CA TYR A 18 -8.31 1.38 9.06
C TYR A 18 -7.38 0.45 9.84
N GLU A 19 -7.89 -0.30 10.83
CA GLU A 19 -7.07 -1.26 11.60
C GLU A 19 -6.58 -2.40 10.70
N SER A 20 -7.47 -3.01 9.91
CA SER A 20 -7.10 -4.05 8.94
C SER A 20 -6.17 -3.53 7.85
N ALA A 21 -6.27 -2.24 7.54
CA ALA A 21 -5.34 -1.56 6.64
C ALA A 21 -3.94 -1.45 7.23
N CYS A 22 -3.83 -1.02 8.48
CA CYS A 22 -2.55 -0.83 9.14
C CYS A 22 -1.74 -2.13 9.23
N ASP A 23 -2.40 -3.25 9.53
CA ASP A 23 -1.75 -4.57 9.70
C ASP A 23 -1.47 -5.29 8.37
N ALA A 24 -2.05 -4.84 7.26
CA ALA A 24 -1.83 -5.46 5.97
C ALA A 24 -0.44 -5.13 5.40
N THR A 25 0.14 -6.10 4.69
CA THR A 25 1.37 -5.88 3.91
C THR A 25 1.05 -5.99 2.42
N LEU A 26 1.18 -4.89 1.70
CA LEU A 26 0.90 -4.79 0.28
C LEU A 26 2.16 -4.96 -0.55
N SER A 27 2.03 -5.62 -1.70
CA SER A 27 3.09 -5.61 -2.71
C SER A 27 3.31 -4.18 -3.24
N ARG A 28 4.51 -3.90 -3.76
CA ARG A 28 4.82 -2.64 -4.43
C ARG A 28 3.79 -2.24 -5.48
N SER A 29 3.38 -3.17 -6.34
CA SER A 29 2.39 -2.89 -7.39
C SER A 29 1.03 -2.48 -6.82
N ARG A 30 0.63 -3.05 -5.67
CA ARG A 30 -0.63 -2.70 -5.02
C ARG A 30 -0.54 -1.34 -4.33
N ALA A 31 0.56 -1.05 -3.64
CA ALA A 31 0.81 0.27 -3.06
C ALA A 31 0.75 1.37 -4.13
N ILE A 32 1.39 1.15 -5.28
CA ILE A 32 1.35 2.07 -6.43
C ILE A 32 -0.06 2.24 -6.96
N ALA A 33 -0.82 1.15 -7.09
CA ALA A 33 -2.20 1.21 -7.55
C ALA A 33 -3.07 2.06 -6.61
N GLU A 34 -2.90 1.95 -5.29
CA GLU A 34 -3.60 2.79 -4.31
C GLU A 34 -3.22 4.27 -4.46
N VAL A 35 -1.93 4.60 -4.53
CA VAL A 35 -1.46 5.99 -4.75
C VAL A 35 -2.04 6.58 -6.04
N GLN A 36 -2.08 5.79 -7.12
CA GLN A 36 -2.69 6.20 -8.39
C GLN A 36 -4.21 6.39 -8.31
N ARG A 37 -4.93 5.55 -7.54
CA ARG A 37 -6.37 5.71 -7.31
C ARG A 37 -6.70 7.01 -6.59
N HIS A 38 -5.80 7.48 -5.73
CA HIS A 38 -5.90 8.78 -5.08
C HIS A 38 -5.44 9.95 -5.96
N ALA A 39 -5.07 9.70 -7.23
CA ALA A 39 -4.55 10.69 -8.17
C ALA A 39 -3.31 11.43 -7.67
N LEU A 40 -2.49 10.75 -6.86
CA LEU A 40 -1.25 11.28 -6.30
C LEU A 40 -0.02 10.78 -7.08
N ASN A 41 1.12 11.41 -6.85
CA ASN A 41 2.36 11.11 -7.54
C ASN A 41 3.08 9.92 -6.90
N VAL A 42 3.27 8.87 -7.69
CA VAL A 42 3.98 7.65 -7.28
C VAL A 42 5.45 7.93 -7.02
N ASP A 43 6.09 8.82 -7.79
CA ASP A 43 7.52 9.12 -7.62
C ASP A 43 7.78 9.81 -6.27
N GLU A 44 6.89 10.73 -5.87
CA GLU A 44 6.94 11.36 -4.54
C GLU A 44 6.74 10.35 -3.42
N PHE A 45 5.74 9.47 -3.54
CA PHE A 45 5.54 8.37 -2.58
C PHE A 45 6.81 7.51 -2.43
N LEU A 46 7.41 7.08 -3.55
CA LEU A 46 8.61 6.25 -3.51
C LEU A 46 9.84 7.01 -3.00
N SER A 47 9.93 8.31 -3.25
CA SER A 47 11.02 9.16 -2.75
C SER A 47 10.91 9.42 -1.25
N GLU A 48 9.70 9.57 -0.71
CA GLU A 48 9.48 9.87 0.71
C GLU A 48 9.44 8.60 1.58
N VAL A 49 8.70 7.58 1.15
CA VAL A 49 8.53 6.31 1.90
C VAL A 49 9.65 5.32 1.59
N GLY A 50 10.33 5.48 0.45
CA GLY A 50 11.40 4.62 -0.05
C GLY A 50 10.90 3.55 -1.03
N ASP A 51 11.71 3.22 -2.05
CA ASP A 51 11.41 2.15 -3.02
C ASP A 51 11.67 0.77 -2.41
N LYS A 52 10.58 0.08 -2.07
CA LYS A 52 10.57 -1.20 -1.33
C LYS A 52 9.79 -2.25 -2.14
N PRO A 53 10.12 -3.55 -1.99
CA PRO A 53 9.35 -4.63 -2.64
C PRO A 53 7.93 -4.77 -2.08
N ALA A 54 7.69 -4.31 -0.85
CA ALA A 54 6.41 -4.33 -0.16
C ALA A 54 6.30 -3.16 0.83
N TYR A 55 5.08 -2.77 1.16
CA TYR A 55 4.73 -1.68 2.07
C TYR A 55 3.66 -2.15 3.03
N THR A 56 3.71 -1.72 4.28
CA THR A 56 2.56 -1.88 5.17
C THR A 56 1.46 -0.91 4.77
N GLY A 57 0.19 -1.28 4.96
CA GLY A 57 -0.90 -0.35 4.72
C GLY A 57 -0.82 0.86 5.67
N LYS A 58 -0.21 0.70 6.85
CA LYS A 58 0.13 1.83 7.72
C LYS A 58 1.06 2.84 7.04
N GLU A 59 2.17 2.40 6.41
CA GLU A 59 3.09 3.31 5.70
C GLU A 59 2.39 4.07 4.57
N ILE A 60 1.48 3.40 3.87
CA ILE A 60 0.70 4.03 2.79
C ILE A 60 -0.31 5.03 3.37
N LEU A 61 -1.04 4.66 4.41
CA LEU A 61 -2.04 5.52 5.05
C LEU A 61 -1.43 6.75 5.73
N ASP A 62 -0.31 6.58 6.43
CA ASP A 62 0.43 7.66 7.08
C ASP A 62 0.88 8.69 6.04
N TRP A 63 1.37 8.23 4.88
CA TRP A 63 1.72 9.10 3.76
C TRP A 63 0.50 9.76 3.10
N LEU A 64 -0.61 9.04 2.95
CA LEU A 64 -1.87 9.58 2.44
C LEU A 64 -2.53 10.58 3.41
N GLY A 65 -2.10 10.62 4.68
CA GLY A 65 -2.60 11.53 5.72
C GLY A 65 -3.86 11.04 6.43
N TYR A 66 -4.06 9.72 6.53
CA TYR A 66 -5.15 9.09 7.30
C TYR A 66 -4.75 8.72 8.72
#